data_AF-A0A4V4HDF6-F1
#
_entry.id   AF-A0A4V4HDF6-F1
#
_cell.length_a   1.000
_cell.length_b   1.000
_cell.length_c   1.000
_cell.angle_alpha   90.00
_cell.angle_beta   90.00
_cell.angle_gamma   90.00
#
_symmetry.space_group_name_H-M   'P 1'
#
loop_
_entity.id
_entity.type
_entity.pdbx_description
1 polymer ?
#
loop_
_entity_poly.entity_id
_entity_poly.type
_entity_poly.pdbx_seq_one_letter_code
_entity_poly.pdbx_strand_id
1 'polypeptide(L)'
;EWENAIDSLVTLEAAFKFKDSRKSISTTSRPDAVGAWIKSARKDSLPKEIKGTEPMTFGNAVLEWWNAAQPEWRGLMEEDLTEGGWPREVRGQWGKLRCPGVNGMYSIIACMRWWGMLSCQAEKTPSNLWKMALEDMVWVMDTMAAGEEEPPTKKPR
;
A
#
# COMPACT_ATOMS: atom_id res chain seq x y z
N GLU A 1 5.14 7.68 12.69
CA GLU A 1 5.20 6.76 11.53
C GLU A 1 3.81 6.23 11.18
N TRP A 2 3.17 5.40 12.03
CA TRP A 2 1.84 4.85 11.74
C TRP A 2 0.73 5.90 11.60
N GLU A 3 0.63 6.85 12.53
CA GLU A 3 -0.39 7.92 12.50
C GLU A 3 -0.30 8.73 11.21
N ASN A 4 0.91 9.10 10.79
CA ASN A 4 1.14 9.79 9.52
C ASN A 4 0.63 9.00 8.31
N ALA A 5 0.80 7.67 8.30
CA ALA A 5 0.24 6.84 7.22
C ALA A 5 -1.29 6.83 7.20
N ILE A 6 -1.94 6.92 8.36
CA ILE A 6 -3.39 7.07 8.44
C ILE A 6 -3.83 8.46 7.98
N ASP A 7 -3.12 9.52 8.36
CA ASP A 7 -3.41 10.89 7.94
C ASP A 7 -3.26 11.07 6.42
N SER A 8 -2.19 10.51 5.82
CA SER A 8 -1.99 10.48 4.37
C SER A 8 -3.08 9.68 3.66
N LEU A 9 -3.53 8.54 4.22
CA LEU A 9 -4.64 7.77 3.67
C LEU A 9 -5.95 8.58 3.69
N VAL A 10 -6.26 9.24 4.81
CA VAL A 10 -7.46 10.08 4.94
C VAL A 10 -7.40 11.25 3.97
N THR A 11 -6.24 11.89 3.82
CA THR A 11 -6.00 12.98 2.87
C THR A 11 -6.24 12.53 1.43
N LEU A 12 -5.70 11.37 1.05
CA LEU A 12 -5.92 10.79 -0.27
C LEU A 12 -7.40 10.50 -0.54
N GLU A 13 -8.09 9.87 0.41
CA GLU A 13 -9.52 9.57 0.25
C GLU A 13 -10.37 10.84 0.22
N ALA A 14 -9.99 11.88 0.97
CA ALA A 14 -10.62 13.19 0.88
C ALA A 14 -10.43 13.83 -0.51
N ALA A 15 -9.22 13.73 -1.09
CA ALA A 15 -8.95 14.17 -2.45
C ALA A 15 -9.80 13.39 -3.48
N PHE A 16 -10.01 12.09 -3.26
CA PHE A 16 -10.97 11.28 -4.02
C PHE A 16 -12.44 11.54 -3.68
N LYS A 17 -12.74 12.45 -2.76
CA LYS A 17 -14.09 12.80 -2.28
C LYS A 17 -14.82 11.61 -1.65
N PHE A 18 -14.08 10.71 -1.02
CA PHE A 18 -14.57 9.47 -0.40
C PHE A 18 -15.43 8.64 -1.34
N LYS A 19 -15.08 8.63 -2.63
CA LYS A 19 -15.77 7.80 -3.61
C LYS A 19 -15.32 6.36 -3.49
N ASP A 20 -16.25 5.43 -3.66
CA ASP A 20 -15.90 4.03 -3.84
C ASP A 20 -15.67 3.69 -5.31
N SER A 21 -14.70 2.79 -5.53
CA SER A 21 -14.44 2.19 -6.83
C SER A 21 -14.85 0.71 -6.85
N ARG A 22 -15.47 0.29 -7.96
CA ARG A 22 -15.63 -1.15 -8.27
C ARG A 22 -14.32 -1.81 -8.70
N LYS A 23 -13.33 -1.01 -9.10
CA LYS A 23 -11.98 -1.51 -9.39
C LYS A 23 -11.25 -1.74 -8.06
N SER A 24 -10.24 -2.59 -8.10
CA SER A 24 -9.31 -2.79 -6.99
C SER A 24 -7.89 -2.47 -7.45
N ILE A 25 -6.98 -2.28 -6.49
CA ILE A 25 -5.55 -2.44 -6.76
C ILE A 25 -5.31 -3.82 -7.41
N SER A 26 -4.23 -3.93 -8.18
CA SER A 26 -3.79 -5.18 -8.81
C SER A 26 -3.90 -6.35 -7.84
N THR A 27 -4.41 -7.49 -8.30
CA THR A 27 -4.43 -8.72 -7.49
C THR A 27 -3.19 -9.58 -7.69
N THR A 28 -2.29 -9.19 -8.60
CA THR A 28 -1.01 -9.85 -8.83
C THR A 28 -0.18 -9.84 -7.56
N SER A 29 0.31 -10.99 -7.13
CA SER A 29 1.11 -11.18 -5.89
C SER A 29 0.41 -10.74 -4.60
N ARG A 30 -0.90 -10.48 -4.62
CA ARG A 30 -1.65 -10.08 -3.43
C ARG A 30 -1.64 -11.21 -2.40
N PRO A 31 -1.26 -10.96 -1.13
CA PRO A 31 -1.30 -11.98 -0.10
C PRO A 31 -2.70 -12.57 0.06
N ASP A 32 -2.81 -13.89 0.17
CA ASP A 32 -4.09 -14.60 0.29
C ASP A 32 -4.92 -14.12 1.48
N ALA A 33 -4.25 -13.70 2.56
CA ALA A 33 -4.83 -13.08 3.73
C ALA A 33 -5.74 -11.88 3.40
N VAL A 34 -5.39 -11.08 2.39
CA VAL A 34 -6.22 -9.95 1.93
C VAL A 34 -7.51 -10.46 1.31
N GLY A 35 -7.42 -11.50 0.48
CA GLY A 35 -8.58 -12.11 -0.14
C GLY A 35 -9.54 -12.70 0.89
N ALA A 36 -9.01 -13.42 1.88
CA ALA A 36 -9.79 -13.97 2.99
C ALA A 36 -10.43 -12.86 3.85
N TRP A 37 -9.65 -11.83 4.19
CA TRP A 37 -10.12 -10.68 4.97
C TRP A 37 -11.24 -9.91 4.25
N ILE A 38 -11.12 -9.69 2.95
CA ILE A 38 -12.19 -9.07 2.15
C ILE A 38 -13.46 -9.94 2.18
N LYS A 39 -13.32 -11.27 2.01
CA LYS A 39 -14.45 -12.22 2.07
C LYS A 39 -15.10 -12.27 3.45
N SER A 40 -14.35 -12.05 4.54
CA SER A 40 -14.90 -11.98 5.90
C SER A 40 -15.54 -10.62 6.23
N ALA A 41 -15.75 -9.76 5.22
CA ALA A 41 -16.20 -8.38 5.37
C ALA A 41 -15.27 -7.55 6.26
N ARG A 42 -13.96 -7.84 6.21
CA ARG A 42 -12.88 -7.08 6.85
C ARG A 42 -12.97 -7.04 8.38
N LYS A 43 -13.61 -8.04 8.98
CA LYS A 43 -13.91 -8.07 10.42
C LYS A 43 -12.69 -8.36 11.28
N ASP A 44 -11.77 -9.18 10.76
CA ASP A 44 -10.63 -9.65 11.54
C ASP A 44 -9.56 -8.56 11.63
N SER A 45 -9.10 -8.27 12.85
CA SER A 45 -8.02 -7.30 13.07
C SER A 45 -6.67 -7.84 12.59
N LEU A 46 -6.47 -9.16 12.70
CA LEU A 46 -5.37 -9.93 12.14
C LEU A 46 -5.98 -11.19 11.49
N PRO A 47 -5.87 -11.37 10.17
CA PRO A 47 -6.37 -12.56 9.47
C PRO A 47 -5.76 -13.86 10.03
N LYS A 48 -6.56 -14.92 10.08
CA LYS A 48 -6.13 -16.22 10.63
C LYS A 48 -5.05 -16.87 9.77
N GLU A 49 -5.06 -16.57 8.47
CA GLU A 49 -4.17 -17.08 7.43
C GLU A 49 -2.71 -16.69 7.66
N ILE A 50 -2.46 -15.61 8.39
CA ILE A 50 -1.10 -15.11 8.68
C ILE A 50 -0.73 -15.21 10.16
N LYS A 51 -1.61 -15.79 10.97
CA LYS A 51 -1.36 -15.95 12.39
C LYS A 51 -0.31 -17.05 12.59
N GLY A 52 0.81 -16.69 13.21
CA GLY A 52 1.93 -17.60 13.39
C GLY A 52 2.88 -17.69 12.19
N THR A 53 2.67 -16.86 11.17
CA THR A 53 3.64 -16.68 10.08
C THR A 53 4.77 -15.78 10.55
N GLU A 54 6.00 -16.09 10.13
CA GLU A 54 7.16 -15.24 10.38
C GLU A 54 6.96 -13.84 9.79
N PRO A 55 7.29 -12.75 10.53
CA PRO A 55 7.01 -11.39 10.08
C PRO A 55 7.61 -11.07 8.71
N MET A 56 8.84 -11.53 8.44
CA MET A 56 9.52 -11.28 7.16
C MET A 56 8.94 -12.09 6.01
N THR A 57 8.43 -13.29 6.25
CA THR A 57 7.72 -14.06 5.20
C THR A 57 6.48 -13.30 4.73
N PHE A 58 5.70 -12.75 5.67
CA PHE A 58 4.55 -11.93 5.31
C PHE A 58 5.00 -10.59 4.70
N GLY A 59 6.04 -9.96 5.25
CA GLY A 59 6.62 -8.72 4.75
C GLY A 59 7.02 -8.79 3.28
N ASN A 60 7.75 -9.83 2.88
CA ASN A 60 8.15 -10.03 1.49
C ASN A 60 6.93 -10.12 0.55
N ALA A 61 5.89 -10.86 0.94
CA ALA A 61 4.65 -10.93 0.15
C ALA A 61 3.94 -9.56 0.03
N VAL A 62 4.05 -8.71 1.06
CA VAL A 62 3.53 -7.33 1.00
C VAL A 62 4.36 -6.47 0.03
N LEU A 63 5.69 -6.60 0.05
CA LEU A 63 6.58 -5.85 -0.85
C LEU A 63 6.41 -6.28 -2.31
N GLU A 64 6.30 -7.58 -2.58
CA GLU A 64 5.98 -8.12 -3.90
C GLU A 64 4.66 -7.56 -4.43
N TRP A 65 3.62 -7.56 -3.60
CA TRP A 65 2.33 -6.99 -3.98
C TRP A 65 2.40 -5.49 -4.23
N TRP A 66 3.08 -4.75 -3.33
CA TRP A 66 3.28 -3.32 -3.47
C TRP A 66 4.00 -2.98 -4.78
N ASN A 67 5.05 -3.74 -5.11
CA ASN A 67 5.81 -3.59 -6.34
C ASN A 67 4.99 -3.93 -7.58
N ALA A 68 4.24 -5.04 -7.55
CA ALA A 68 3.34 -5.43 -8.64
C ALA A 68 2.19 -4.45 -8.89
N ALA A 69 1.86 -3.62 -7.89
CA ALA A 69 0.89 -2.55 -8.03
C ALA A 69 1.51 -1.27 -8.62
N GLN A 70 2.83 -1.07 -8.51
CA GLN A 70 3.50 0.13 -9.01
C GLN A 70 3.34 0.29 -10.52
N PRO A 71 3.30 1.53 -11.03
CA PRO A 71 3.42 1.78 -12.44
C PRO A 71 4.82 1.39 -12.97
N GLU A 72 4.91 1.12 -14.27
CA GLU A 72 6.15 0.67 -14.95
C GLU A 72 7.35 1.58 -14.69
N TRP A 73 7.13 2.88 -14.49
CA TRP A 73 8.19 3.87 -14.25
C TRP A 73 8.76 3.86 -12.82
N ARG A 74 8.17 3.08 -11.90
CA ARG A 74 8.53 3.07 -10.46
C ARG A 74 8.84 1.67 -9.91
N GLY A 75 8.39 0.61 -10.55
CA GLY A 75 8.64 -0.76 -10.08
C GLY A 75 10.15 -1.04 -9.94
N LEU A 76 10.50 -1.77 -8.89
CA LEU A 76 11.83 -2.31 -8.66
C LEU A 76 11.97 -3.70 -9.32
N MET A 77 13.22 -4.14 -9.51
CA MET A 77 13.50 -5.55 -9.80
C MET A 77 13.25 -6.40 -8.55
N GLU A 78 13.01 -7.69 -8.74
CA GLU A 78 12.66 -8.62 -7.65
C GLU A 78 13.80 -8.72 -6.61
N GLU A 79 15.05 -8.73 -7.07
CA GLU A 79 16.25 -8.74 -6.22
C GLU A 79 16.39 -7.51 -5.32
N ASP A 80 15.82 -6.37 -5.70
CA ASP A 80 15.96 -5.09 -4.99
C ASP A 80 14.85 -4.87 -3.93
N LEU A 81 13.81 -5.73 -3.91
CA LEU A 81 12.63 -5.52 -3.05
C LEU A 81 12.98 -5.46 -1.56
N THR A 82 13.93 -6.27 -1.12
CA THR A 82 14.35 -6.32 0.29
C THR A 82 15.24 -5.15 0.69
N GLU A 83 15.80 -4.43 -0.28
CA GLU A 83 16.52 -3.17 -0.06
C GLU A 83 15.54 -1.99 -0.06
N GLY A 84 14.42 -2.12 -0.76
CA GLY A 84 13.41 -1.08 -0.92
C GLY A 84 13.88 0.01 -1.88
N GLY A 85 13.56 1.27 -1.58
CA GLY A 85 14.10 2.40 -2.35
C GLY A 85 13.40 2.70 -3.67
N TRP A 86 12.07 2.50 -3.76
CA TRP A 86 11.28 2.92 -4.92
C TRP A 86 11.56 4.40 -5.31
N PRO A 87 11.74 4.72 -6.61
CA PRO A 87 12.06 6.07 -7.06
C PRO A 87 11.03 7.12 -6.64
N ARG A 88 11.39 8.05 -5.74
CA ARG A 88 10.51 9.11 -5.22
C ARG A 88 10.41 10.32 -6.17
N GLU A 89 10.09 10.04 -7.43
CA GLU A 89 9.85 11.04 -8.47
C GLU A 89 8.64 10.62 -9.31
N VAL A 90 7.68 11.53 -9.53
CA VAL A 90 6.50 11.23 -10.34
C VAL A 90 6.83 11.39 -11.82
N ARG A 91 6.94 10.27 -12.55
CA ARG A 91 7.28 10.25 -13.98
C ARG A 91 6.10 9.97 -14.91
N GLY A 92 4.91 9.79 -14.36
CA GLY A 92 3.73 9.45 -15.12
C GLY A 92 2.49 9.27 -14.26
N GLN A 93 1.45 8.68 -14.86
CA GLN A 93 0.20 8.39 -14.15
C GLN A 93 0.37 7.21 -13.20
N TRP A 94 -0.32 7.26 -12.06
CA TRP A 94 -0.35 6.21 -11.04
C TRP A 94 -1.12 4.95 -11.47
N GLY A 95 -1.92 5.04 -12.53
CA GLY A 95 -2.56 3.89 -13.16
C GLY A 95 -3.43 3.09 -12.18
N LYS A 96 -3.06 1.81 -11.95
CA LYS A 96 -3.82 0.87 -11.13
C LYS A 96 -3.77 1.17 -9.62
N LEU A 97 -2.80 1.96 -9.16
CA LEU A 97 -2.76 2.42 -7.77
C LEU A 97 -3.82 3.49 -7.47
N ARG A 98 -4.27 4.22 -8.50
CA ARG A 98 -5.34 5.21 -8.37
C ARG A 98 -6.70 4.54 -8.26
N CYS A 99 -6.97 3.96 -7.10
CA CYS A 99 -8.18 3.23 -6.80
C CYS A 99 -8.81 3.77 -5.50
N PRO A 100 -9.87 4.59 -5.59
CA PRO A 100 -10.58 5.10 -4.41
C PRO A 100 -11.30 4.00 -3.61
N GLY A 101 -11.45 4.24 -2.31
CA GLY A 101 -12.31 3.45 -1.42
C GLY A 101 -11.70 2.12 -0.97
N VAL A 102 -12.54 1.26 -0.38
CA VAL A 102 -12.11 0.09 0.43
C VAL A 102 -11.32 -1.01 -0.30
N ASN A 103 -11.26 -0.97 -1.64
CA ASN A 103 -10.47 -1.88 -2.47
C ASN A 103 -9.16 -1.25 -2.96
N GLY A 104 -8.91 -0.01 -2.56
CA GLY A 104 -7.72 0.78 -2.80
C GLY A 104 -6.68 0.64 -1.69
N MET A 105 -6.10 1.78 -1.33
CA MET A 105 -4.95 1.86 -0.44
C MET A 105 -5.23 1.35 0.99
N TYR A 106 -6.49 1.31 1.41
CA TYR A 106 -6.93 0.63 2.63
C TYR A 106 -6.40 -0.80 2.76
N SER A 107 -6.39 -1.57 1.67
CA SER A 107 -5.97 -2.98 1.72
C SER A 107 -4.44 -3.10 1.88
N ILE A 108 -3.69 -2.16 1.33
CA ILE A 108 -2.23 -2.08 1.46
C ILE A 108 -1.86 -1.66 2.90
N ILE A 109 -2.51 -0.61 3.42
CA ILE A 109 -2.30 -0.15 4.80
C ILE A 109 -2.72 -1.21 5.83
N ALA A 110 -3.78 -1.98 5.57
CA ALA A 110 -4.15 -3.12 6.40
C ALA A 110 -3.02 -4.17 6.45
N CYS A 111 -2.39 -4.48 5.32
CA CYS A 111 -1.23 -5.38 5.29
C CYS A 111 -0.06 -4.84 6.11
N MET A 112 0.25 -3.54 5.99
CA MET A 112 1.29 -2.92 6.82
C MET A 112 0.98 -3.03 8.31
N ARG A 113 -0.28 -2.85 8.71
CA ARG A 113 -0.70 -3.07 10.09
C ARG A 113 -0.44 -4.50 10.54
N TRP A 114 -0.80 -5.49 9.71
CA TRP A 114 -0.63 -6.89 10.04
C TRP A 114 0.84 -7.27 10.15
N TRP A 115 1.67 -6.83 9.21
CA TRP A 115 3.12 -7.01 9.27
C TRP A 115 3.70 -6.40 10.54
N GLY A 116 3.33 -5.15 10.86
CA GLY A 116 3.78 -4.49 12.09
C GLY A 116 3.37 -5.24 13.37
N MET A 117 2.15 -5.78 13.42
CA MET A 117 1.70 -6.59 14.55
C MET A 117 2.47 -7.90 14.69
N LEU A 118 2.76 -8.60 13.58
CA LEU A 118 3.58 -9.81 13.59
C LEU A 118 4.98 -9.48 14.10
N SER A 119 5.60 -8.41 13.60
CA SER A 119 6.92 -7.96 14.05
C SER A 119 6.93 -7.59 15.54
N CYS A 120 5.90 -6.93 16.05
CA CYS A 120 5.80 -6.64 17.49
C CYS A 120 5.65 -7.91 18.35
N GLN A 121 4.99 -8.96 17.83
CA GLN A 121 4.85 -10.24 18.54
C GLN A 121 6.17 -11.02 18.58
N ALA A 122 6.98 -10.97 17.52
CA ALA A 122 8.23 -11.73 17.40
C ALA A 122 9.47 -10.95 17.91
N GLU A 123 9.63 -9.69 17.50
CA GLU A 123 10.85 -8.89 17.64
C GLU A 123 10.67 -7.63 18.51
N LYS A 124 9.50 -7.47 19.16
CA LYS A 124 9.07 -6.30 19.95
C LYS A 124 8.87 -4.99 19.17
N THR A 125 9.53 -4.82 18.03
CA THR A 125 9.41 -3.63 17.18
C THR A 125 9.43 -3.98 15.69
N PRO A 126 8.76 -3.23 14.82
CA PRO A 126 8.87 -3.42 13.37
C PRO A 126 10.29 -3.20 12.84
N SER A 127 10.68 -3.97 11.83
CA SER A 127 11.98 -3.85 11.16
C SER A 127 12.12 -2.52 10.42
N ASN A 128 13.37 -2.13 10.10
CA ASN A 128 13.63 -0.95 9.28
C ASN A 128 12.99 -1.06 7.89
N LEU A 129 12.92 -2.27 7.33
CA LEU A 129 12.28 -2.51 6.04
C LEU A 129 10.77 -2.20 6.08
N TRP A 130 10.10 -2.58 7.16
CA TRP A 130 8.70 -2.20 7.38
C TRP A 130 8.52 -0.67 7.37
N LYS A 131 9.42 0.06 8.04
CA LYS A 131 9.39 1.53 8.10
C LYS A 131 9.60 2.15 6.73
N MET A 132 10.63 1.72 6.00
CA MET A 132 10.93 2.22 4.65
C MET A 132 9.76 1.98 3.69
N ALA A 133 9.14 0.81 3.74
CA ALA A 133 7.96 0.50 2.95
C ALA A 133 6.75 1.38 3.34
N LEU A 134 6.53 1.62 4.63
CA LEU A 134 5.44 2.48 5.09
C LEU A 134 5.64 3.93 4.65
N GLU A 135 6.86 4.46 4.77
CA GLU A 135 7.22 5.80 4.28
C GLU A 135 7.06 5.93 2.78
N ASP A 136 7.38 4.87 2.03
CA ASP A 136 7.16 4.84 0.59
C ASP A 136 5.68 4.92 0.23
N MET A 137 4.84 4.15 0.92
CA MET A 137 3.38 4.19 0.75
C MET A 137 2.79 5.54 1.13
N VAL A 138 3.27 6.16 2.21
CA VAL A 138 2.93 7.54 2.60
C VAL A 138 3.23 8.51 1.44
N TRP A 139 4.46 8.47 0.92
CA TRP A 139 4.85 9.35 -0.18
C TRP A 139 3.97 9.16 -1.42
N VAL A 140 3.61 7.92 -1.75
CA VAL A 140 2.69 7.62 -2.86
C VAL A 140 1.29 8.19 -2.58
N MET A 141 0.76 8.04 -1.36
CA MET A 141 -0.55 8.59 -1.00
C MET A 141 -0.56 10.12 -1.11
N ASP A 142 0.45 10.79 -0.57
CA ASP A 142 0.55 12.25 -0.57
C ASP A 142 0.68 12.82 -2.00
N THR A 143 1.52 12.19 -2.82
CA THR A 143 1.70 12.59 -4.22
C THR A 143 0.47 12.34 -5.08
N MET A 144 -0.26 11.25 -4.83
CA MET A 144 -1.56 11.01 -5.48
C MET A 144 -2.60 12.05 -5.05
N ALA A 145 -2.65 12.39 -3.75
CA ALA A 145 -3.60 13.38 -3.24
C ALA A 145 -3.34 14.77 -3.84
N ALA A 146 -2.08 15.21 -3.85
CA ALA A 146 -1.69 16.49 -4.44
C ALA A 146 -2.05 16.57 -5.94
N GLY A 147 -1.88 15.48 -6.69
CA GLY A 147 -2.22 15.40 -8.11
C GLY A 147 -3.74 15.48 -8.41
N GLU A 148 -4.61 15.24 -7.43
CA GLU A 148 -6.07 15.41 -7.59
C GLU A 148 -6.54 16.85 -7.30
N GLU A 149 -5.78 17.59 -6.50
CA GLU A 149 -6.06 19.01 -6.21
C GLU A 149 -5.66 19.93 -7.37
N GLU A 150 -4.66 19.54 -8.16
CA GLU A 150 -4.25 20.32 -9.33
C GLU A 150 -5.31 20.24 -10.45
N PRO A 151 -5.84 21.39 -10.93
CA PRO A 151 -6.75 21.40 -12.08
C PRO A 151 -6.02 20.85 -13.32
N PRO A 152 -6.72 20.14 -14.24
CA PRO A 152 -6.08 19.55 -15.40
C PRO A 152 -5.40 20.65 -16.23
N THR A 153 -4.08 20.69 -16.20
CA THR A 153 -3.29 21.55 -17.05
C THR A 153 -3.62 21.18 -18.49
N LYS A 154 -4.22 22.14 -19.21
CA LYS A 154 -4.60 21.98 -20.61
C LYS A 154 -3.37 21.50 -21.39
N LYS A 155 -3.45 20.33 -22.02
CA LYS A 155 -2.41 19.85 -22.92
C LYS A 155 -2.22 20.91 -24.04
N PRO A 156 -0.98 21.28 -24.38
CA PRO A 156 -0.74 21.99 -25.63
C PRO A 156 -1.15 21.07 -26.79
N ARG A 157 -1.85 21.67 -27.76
CA ARG A 157 -2.37 21.03 -28.96
C ARG A 157 -1.25 20.70 -29.94
#